data_AF-A0AA88CAJ4-F1
#
_entry.id   AF-A0AA88CAJ4-F1
#
_cell.length_a   1.000
_cell.length_b   1.000
_cell.length_c   1.000
_cell.angle_alpha   90.00
_cell.angle_beta   90.00
_cell.angle_gamma   90.00
#
_symmetry.space_group_name_H-M   'P 1'
#
loop_
_entity.id
_entity.type
_entity.pdbx_description
1 polymer ?
#
loop_
_entity_poly.entity_id
_entity_poly.type
_entity_poly.pdbx_seq_one_letter_code
_entity_poly.pdbx_strand_id
1 'polypeptide(L)'
;MLTAVSGMVESDSLGSAKGSASAKKTSPDGGSLPHSTDPIVAISAKAGLGVTGAGAMQMSNGETISLMSGSDTQFVSGGQMRVHSGQAIGVLGGAVAPGADGLGVQMIAAKDAIDVQAQADTLTVQARDEVNVISANAFVDFAAAKSISLSTAGGANITIDGGNITVQCPGKLVVLAGSKNFDHAVKEQYVLPVLPNSVCPDCLLRAAAVGSPFAARGGR
;
A
#
# COMPACT_ATOMS: atom_id res chain seq x y z
N MET A 1 24.32 -6.27 28.27
CA MET A 1 25.21 -7.43 28.06
C MET A 1 26.67 -7.18 28.41
N LEU A 2 27.27 -6.02 28.06
CA LEU A 2 28.73 -5.81 28.28
C LEU A 2 29.17 -6.02 29.75
N THR A 3 28.44 -5.45 30.71
CA THR A 3 28.73 -5.59 32.15
C THR A 3 28.47 -7.01 32.69
N ALA A 4 27.51 -7.72 32.10
CA ALA A 4 27.12 -9.07 32.50
C ALA A 4 28.21 -10.11 32.20
N VAL A 5 28.99 -9.89 31.13
CA VAL A 5 30.06 -10.81 30.67
C VAL A 5 31.47 -10.34 31.06
N SER A 6 31.61 -9.13 31.61
CA SER A 6 32.91 -8.56 32.00
C SER A 6 33.28 -8.81 33.47
N GLY A 7 32.65 -9.79 34.12
CA GLY A 7 32.95 -10.11 35.52
C GLY A 7 34.31 -10.75 35.70
N MET A 8 34.86 -10.56 36.88
CA MET A 8 36.17 -11.03 37.30
C MET A 8 36.03 -11.63 38.70
N VAL A 9 36.54 -12.83 38.90
CA VAL A 9 36.56 -13.50 40.21
C VAL A 9 37.98 -13.84 40.61
N GLU A 10 38.30 -13.68 41.89
CA GLU A 10 39.64 -13.99 42.41
C GLU A 10 39.92 -15.51 42.34
N SER A 11 41.17 -15.86 42.01
CA SER A 11 41.60 -17.25 41.80
C SER A 11 42.26 -17.90 43.03
N ASP A 12 42.32 -17.20 44.15
CA ASP A 12 43.01 -17.61 45.38
C ASP A 12 42.24 -18.67 46.18
N SER A 13 40.91 -18.53 46.31
CA SER A 13 40.05 -19.49 47.01
C SER A 13 38.61 -19.44 46.53
N LEU A 14 37.86 -20.54 46.73
CA LEU A 14 36.42 -20.57 46.42
C LEU A 14 35.62 -19.53 47.22
N GLY A 15 36.07 -19.21 48.44
CA GLY A 15 35.42 -18.19 49.29
C GLY A 15 35.59 -16.79 48.72
N SER A 16 36.81 -16.45 48.33
CA SER A 16 37.15 -15.18 47.67
C SER A 16 36.45 -15.06 46.31
N ALA A 17 36.47 -16.12 45.49
CA ALA A 17 35.76 -16.16 44.21
C ALA A 17 34.25 -15.91 44.36
N LYS A 18 33.60 -16.52 45.36
CA LYS A 18 32.19 -16.27 45.68
C LYS A 18 31.96 -14.82 46.13
N GLY A 19 32.87 -14.28 46.95
CA GLY A 19 32.87 -12.87 47.35
C GLY A 19 32.93 -11.94 46.15
N SER A 20 33.91 -12.11 45.27
CA SER A 20 34.07 -11.32 44.04
C SER A 20 32.89 -11.44 43.09
N ALA A 21 32.31 -12.64 42.94
CA ALA A 21 31.12 -12.87 42.12
C ALA A 21 29.90 -12.13 42.68
N SER A 22 29.67 -12.20 44.00
CA SER A 22 28.58 -11.48 44.67
C SER A 22 28.75 -9.95 44.58
N ALA A 23 30.00 -9.48 44.58
CA ALA A 23 30.34 -8.07 44.43
C ALA A 23 30.31 -7.58 42.98
N LYS A 24 30.06 -8.46 41.99
CA LYS A 24 30.09 -8.15 40.55
C LYS A 24 31.36 -7.39 40.12
N LYS A 25 32.52 -7.79 40.66
CA LYS A 25 33.80 -7.17 40.32
C LYS A 25 34.06 -7.28 38.81
N THR A 26 34.42 -6.19 38.15
CA THR A 26 34.68 -6.14 36.70
C THR A 26 36.09 -5.67 36.34
N SER A 27 36.89 -5.27 37.33
CA SER A 27 38.27 -4.84 37.13
C SER A 27 39.22 -6.05 37.09
N PRO A 28 40.00 -6.24 36.01
CA PRO A 28 41.03 -7.27 35.97
C PRO A 28 42.19 -6.90 36.90
N ASP A 29 42.49 -7.76 37.87
CA ASP A 29 43.76 -7.76 38.60
C ASP A 29 44.56 -9.01 38.22
N GLY A 30 45.85 -9.05 38.57
CA GLY A 30 46.79 -10.10 38.15
C GLY A 30 46.46 -11.53 38.61
N GLY A 31 45.37 -11.71 39.38
CA GLY A 31 44.86 -13.00 39.86
C GLY A 31 43.36 -13.21 39.63
N SER A 32 42.73 -12.43 38.75
CA SER A 32 41.31 -12.58 38.43
C SER A 32 41.07 -13.46 37.20
N LEU A 33 40.05 -14.30 37.28
CA LEU A 33 39.53 -15.11 36.18
C LEU A 33 38.23 -14.51 35.64
N PRO A 34 37.98 -14.54 34.32
CA PRO A 34 36.72 -14.09 33.74
C PRO A 34 35.52 -14.89 34.28
N HIS A 35 34.45 -14.19 34.65
CA HIS A 35 33.19 -14.76 35.11
C HIS A 35 32.00 -13.89 34.68
N SER A 36 30.80 -14.45 34.63
CA SER A 36 29.58 -13.66 34.40
C SER A 36 29.11 -13.01 35.70
N THR A 37 28.82 -11.71 35.70
CA THR A 37 28.29 -11.02 36.89
C THR A 37 26.79 -11.27 37.09
N ASP A 38 26.09 -11.69 36.05
CA ASP A 38 24.68 -12.05 36.06
C ASP A 38 24.47 -13.54 35.75
N PRO A 39 23.36 -14.16 36.20
CA PRO A 39 23.07 -15.56 35.92
C PRO A 39 22.71 -15.73 34.44
N ILE A 40 23.69 -16.15 33.64
CA ILE A 40 23.54 -16.38 32.20
C ILE A 40 23.69 -17.85 31.86
N VAL A 41 22.96 -18.30 30.84
CA VAL A 41 23.19 -19.58 30.17
C VAL A 41 23.72 -19.25 28.78
N ALA A 42 24.95 -19.68 28.49
CA ALA A 42 25.57 -19.54 27.18
C ALA A 42 25.78 -20.91 26.55
N ILE A 43 25.26 -21.10 25.33
CA ILE A 43 25.44 -22.32 24.53
C ILE A 43 26.23 -21.93 23.29
N SER A 44 27.37 -22.58 23.08
CA SER A 44 28.23 -22.38 21.90
C SER A 44 28.60 -23.73 21.32
N ALA A 45 28.47 -23.86 20.00
CA ALA A 45 28.83 -25.07 19.27
C ALA A 45 29.60 -24.70 18.01
N LYS A 46 30.81 -25.27 17.84
CA LYS A 46 31.72 -24.94 16.73
C LYS A 46 31.21 -25.42 15.37
N ALA A 47 30.59 -26.60 15.33
CA ALA A 47 30.10 -27.22 14.10
C ALA A 47 28.60 -26.99 13.88
N GLY A 48 27.79 -27.09 14.93
CA GLY A 48 26.34 -26.86 14.86
C GLY A 48 25.62 -27.16 16.18
N LEU A 49 24.43 -26.61 16.32
CA LEU A 49 23.53 -26.81 17.46
C LEU A 49 22.17 -27.28 16.95
N GLY A 50 21.72 -28.44 17.43
CA GLY A 50 20.38 -28.96 17.17
C GLY A 50 19.54 -28.90 18.44
N VAL A 51 18.33 -28.35 18.33
CA VAL A 51 17.34 -28.38 19.41
C VAL A 51 16.09 -29.05 18.86
N THR A 52 15.68 -30.17 19.47
CA THR A 52 14.55 -30.97 19.00
C THR A 52 13.66 -31.35 20.18
N GLY A 53 12.35 -31.23 20.03
CA GLY A 53 11.38 -31.70 21.01
C GLY A 53 10.38 -32.64 20.35
N ALA A 54 10.10 -33.80 20.95
CA ALA A 54 9.12 -34.76 20.43
C ALA A 54 7.67 -34.24 20.55
N GLY A 55 7.40 -33.38 21.53
CA GLY A 55 6.10 -32.74 21.75
C GLY A 55 6.07 -31.30 21.23
N ALA A 56 6.66 -30.38 22.00
CA ALA A 56 6.66 -28.95 21.68
C ALA A 56 7.99 -28.28 22.04
N MET A 57 8.26 -27.16 21.39
CA MET A 57 9.33 -26.22 21.75
C MET A 57 8.68 -24.86 21.98
N GLN A 58 8.98 -24.23 23.13
CA GLN A 58 8.50 -22.91 23.47
C GLN A 58 9.67 -22.02 23.87
N MET A 59 9.73 -20.82 23.29
CA MET A 59 10.66 -19.77 23.66
C MET A 59 9.83 -18.56 24.11
N SER A 60 10.09 -18.06 25.31
CA SER A 60 9.40 -16.91 25.88
C SER A 60 10.42 -16.05 26.59
N ASN A 61 10.28 -14.73 26.49
CA ASN A 61 11.12 -13.78 27.18
C ASN A 61 10.30 -12.58 27.66
N GLY A 62 10.91 -11.73 28.49
CA GLY A 62 10.29 -10.49 28.95
C GLY A 62 10.56 -9.27 28.06
N GLU A 63 11.56 -9.37 27.16
CA GLU A 63 12.06 -8.23 26.39
C GLU A 63 12.20 -8.57 24.90
N THR A 64 13.37 -9.04 24.46
CA THR A 64 13.69 -9.16 23.01
C THR A 64 14.32 -10.50 22.65
N ILE A 65 13.79 -11.15 21.60
CA ILE A 65 14.42 -12.32 20.97
C ILE A 65 15.10 -11.80 19.71
N SER A 66 16.40 -12.03 19.59
CA SER A 66 17.16 -11.71 18.39
C SER A 66 17.61 -12.99 17.69
N LEU A 67 17.18 -13.17 16.45
CA LEU A 67 17.59 -14.27 15.57
C LEU A 67 18.43 -13.67 14.46
N MET A 68 19.70 -14.07 14.40
CA MET A 68 20.67 -13.55 13.43
C MET A 68 21.34 -14.73 12.74
N SER A 69 21.35 -14.71 11.41
CA SER A 69 21.96 -15.74 10.57
C SER A 69 22.94 -15.08 9.61
N GLY A 70 24.10 -15.70 9.41
CA GLY A 70 25.10 -15.19 8.45
C GLY A 70 24.74 -15.43 6.99
N SER A 71 23.88 -16.41 6.72
CA SER A 71 23.30 -16.71 5.39
C SER A 71 21.78 -16.65 5.52
N ASP A 72 21.12 -17.81 5.50
CA ASP A 72 19.67 -17.90 5.42
C ASP A 72 19.02 -18.20 6.77
N THR A 73 17.77 -17.75 6.93
CA THR A 73 16.89 -18.17 8.02
C THR A 73 15.64 -18.78 7.40
N GLN A 74 15.34 -20.03 7.76
CA GLN A 74 14.20 -20.75 7.20
C GLN A 74 13.19 -21.10 8.29
N PHE A 75 11.93 -20.74 8.07
CA PHE A 75 10.80 -21.19 8.88
C PHE A 75 9.97 -22.14 8.04
N VAL A 76 10.00 -23.43 8.39
CA VAL A 76 9.29 -24.48 7.67
C VAL A 76 8.26 -25.09 8.60
N SER A 77 6.98 -25.05 8.21
CA SER A 77 5.87 -25.64 8.95
C SER A 77 5.14 -26.65 8.07
N GLY A 78 4.82 -27.82 8.63
CA GLY A 78 3.93 -28.78 7.99
C GLY A 78 2.44 -28.43 8.14
N GLY A 79 2.12 -27.44 8.98
CA GLY A 79 0.76 -26.98 9.25
C GLY A 79 0.63 -25.48 9.02
N GLN A 80 -0.02 -24.79 9.97
CA GLN A 80 -0.23 -23.34 9.89
C GLN A 80 0.94 -22.59 10.50
N MET A 81 1.37 -21.50 9.86
CA MET A 81 2.28 -20.51 10.43
C MET A 81 1.48 -19.25 10.75
N ARG A 82 1.60 -18.74 11.98
CA ARG A 82 0.94 -17.50 12.40
C ARG A 82 1.95 -16.58 13.06
N VAL A 83 1.88 -15.30 12.70
CA VAL A 83 2.72 -14.25 13.27
C VAL A 83 1.80 -13.16 13.77
N HIS A 84 1.92 -12.83 15.06
CA HIS A 84 1.11 -11.82 15.72
C HIS A 84 2.03 -10.87 16.49
N SER A 85 1.69 -9.59 16.49
CA SER A 85 2.38 -8.55 17.24
C SER A 85 1.32 -7.65 17.89
N GLY A 86 1.62 -7.13 19.08
CA GLY A 86 0.77 -6.13 19.73
C GLY A 86 0.86 -4.74 19.07
N GLN A 87 1.83 -4.54 18.18
CA GLN A 87 2.03 -3.28 17.46
C GLN A 87 2.19 -3.54 15.97
N ALA A 88 3.43 -3.69 15.50
CA ALA A 88 3.76 -3.80 14.09
C ALA A 88 4.44 -5.13 13.75
N ILE A 89 4.28 -5.55 12.51
CA ILE A 89 5.08 -6.59 11.85
C ILE A 89 5.76 -5.92 10.65
N GLY A 90 7.08 -5.93 10.62
CA GLY A 90 7.87 -5.38 9.52
C GLY A 90 8.63 -6.49 8.80
N VAL A 91 8.62 -6.45 7.47
CA VAL A 91 9.40 -7.34 6.60
C VAL A 91 10.15 -6.48 5.60
N LEU A 92 11.47 -6.62 5.57
CA LEU A 92 12.35 -5.88 4.65
C LEU A 92 13.25 -6.89 3.92
N GLY A 93 13.06 -7.02 2.61
CA GLY A 93 13.95 -7.75 1.71
C GLY A 93 14.82 -6.79 0.92
N GLY A 94 16.02 -7.21 0.52
CA GLY A 94 16.90 -6.40 -0.34
C GLY A 94 17.44 -5.11 0.31
N ALA A 95 17.56 -5.06 1.64
CA ALA A 95 18.09 -3.90 2.37
C ALA A 95 19.56 -3.58 2.02
N VAL A 96 20.30 -4.60 1.61
CA VAL A 96 21.68 -4.51 1.10
C VAL A 96 21.67 -4.72 -0.40
N ALA A 97 22.69 -4.19 -1.10
CA ALA A 97 22.78 -4.24 -2.56
C ALA A 97 22.34 -5.61 -3.10
N PRO A 98 21.40 -5.65 -4.07
CA PRO A 98 20.90 -6.91 -4.60
C PRO A 98 22.08 -7.79 -5.03
N GLY A 99 22.13 -9.04 -4.53
CA GLY A 99 23.02 -10.06 -5.09
C GLY A 99 22.70 -10.29 -6.58
N ALA A 100 23.48 -11.15 -7.25
CA ALA A 100 23.34 -11.38 -8.70
C ALA A 100 21.90 -11.70 -9.16
N ASP A 101 21.08 -12.28 -8.28
CA ASP A 101 19.69 -12.66 -8.55
C ASP A 101 18.63 -11.64 -8.09
N GLY A 102 19.04 -10.57 -7.39
CA GLY A 102 18.23 -9.37 -7.16
C GLY A 102 16.84 -9.57 -6.55
N LEU A 103 16.67 -10.55 -5.66
CA LEU A 103 15.37 -10.84 -5.07
C LEU A 103 15.02 -9.89 -3.93
N GLY A 104 13.85 -9.23 -4.05
CA GLY A 104 13.23 -8.43 -3.00
C GLY A 104 12.38 -9.29 -2.05
N VAL A 105 11.10 -8.95 -1.90
CA VAL A 105 10.13 -9.74 -1.13
C VAL A 105 9.19 -10.48 -2.10
N GLN A 106 9.04 -11.80 -1.91
CA GLN A 106 8.13 -12.63 -2.67
C GLN A 106 7.11 -13.30 -1.73
N MET A 107 5.82 -13.15 -2.03
CA MET A 107 4.72 -13.77 -1.30
C MET A 107 3.86 -14.56 -2.29
N ILE A 108 3.83 -15.89 -2.15
CA ILE A 108 3.14 -16.78 -3.08
C ILE A 108 2.26 -17.75 -2.28
N ALA A 109 1.00 -17.87 -2.68
CA ALA A 109 0.13 -18.98 -2.30
C ALA A 109 0.01 -19.93 -3.50
N ALA A 110 0.43 -21.18 -3.33
CA ALA A 110 0.34 -22.18 -4.41
C ALA A 110 -1.10 -22.63 -4.67
N LYS A 111 -1.97 -22.52 -3.67
CA LYS A 111 -3.38 -22.85 -3.71
C LYS A 111 -4.13 -21.86 -2.83
N ASP A 112 -5.37 -21.57 -3.23
CA ASP A 112 -6.30 -20.68 -2.55
C ASP A 112 -5.83 -19.21 -2.56
N ALA A 113 -6.61 -18.33 -1.93
CA ALA A 113 -6.45 -16.88 -2.06
C ALA A 113 -5.34 -16.32 -1.16
N ILE A 114 -4.71 -15.23 -1.64
CA ILE A 114 -3.98 -14.30 -0.78
C ILE A 114 -4.96 -13.19 -0.41
N ASP A 115 -5.16 -12.95 0.89
CA ASP A 115 -6.03 -11.91 1.42
C ASP A 115 -5.19 -10.87 2.18
N VAL A 116 -5.28 -9.61 1.77
CA VAL A 116 -4.52 -8.49 2.35
C VAL A 116 -5.49 -7.37 2.69
N GLN A 117 -5.57 -7.01 3.97
CA GLN A 117 -6.53 -6.04 4.46
C GLN A 117 -5.90 -5.07 5.46
N ALA A 118 -6.30 -3.80 5.35
CA ALA A 118 -6.15 -2.81 6.41
C ALA A 118 -7.55 -2.50 6.95
N GLN A 119 -7.88 -3.04 8.13
CA GLN A 119 -9.26 -3.03 8.65
C GLN A 119 -9.70 -1.69 9.24
N ALA A 120 -8.74 -0.89 9.72
CA ALA A 120 -9.02 0.37 10.40
C ALA A 120 -8.36 1.58 9.74
N ASP A 121 -7.51 1.37 8.74
CA ASP A 121 -6.71 2.42 8.12
C ASP A 121 -6.39 2.07 6.66
N THR A 122 -5.44 2.78 6.08
CA THR A 122 -5.13 2.82 4.65
C THR A 122 -4.22 1.66 4.24
N LEU A 123 -4.59 0.97 3.16
CA LEU A 123 -3.70 0.06 2.44
C LEU A 123 -3.00 0.84 1.32
N THR A 124 -1.66 0.81 1.30
CA THR A 124 -0.84 1.52 0.32
C THR A 124 0.10 0.57 -0.40
N VAL A 125 0.07 0.59 -1.73
CA VAL A 125 0.97 -0.17 -2.61
C VAL A 125 1.66 0.80 -3.55
N GLN A 126 3.00 0.85 -3.49
CA GLN A 126 3.80 1.78 -4.28
C GLN A 126 5.03 1.07 -4.84
N ALA A 127 5.43 1.43 -6.05
CA ALA A 127 6.66 0.99 -6.69
C ALA A 127 7.33 2.19 -7.37
N ARG A 128 8.67 2.15 -7.50
CA ARG A 128 9.43 3.15 -8.25
C ARG A 128 9.16 3.06 -9.75
N ASP A 129 9.08 1.82 -10.25
CA ASP A 129 8.96 1.53 -11.68
C ASP A 129 7.53 1.13 -12.02
N GLU A 130 7.21 -0.18 -12.04
CA GLU A 130 5.90 -0.67 -12.49
C GLU A 130 5.11 -1.37 -11.36
N VAL A 131 3.78 -1.25 -11.42
CA VAL A 131 2.82 -2.05 -10.64
C VAL A 131 1.92 -2.81 -11.60
N ASN A 132 2.03 -4.14 -11.60
CA ASN A 132 1.23 -5.02 -12.45
C ASN A 132 0.15 -5.75 -11.64
N VAL A 133 -1.11 -5.51 -11.98
CA VAL A 133 -2.27 -6.21 -11.40
C VAL A 133 -2.95 -7.02 -12.50
N ILE A 134 -2.82 -8.34 -12.45
CA ILE A 134 -3.20 -9.24 -13.54
C ILE A 134 -4.08 -10.37 -13.00
N SER A 135 -5.22 -10.60 -13.66
CA SER A 135 -6.03 -11.80 -13.50
C SER A 135 -5.93 -12.63 -14.77
N ALA A 136 -5.37 -13.84 -14.67
CA ALA A 136 -5.10 -14.65 -15.86
C ALA A 136 -6.37 -15.26 -16.49
N ASN A 137 -7.37 -15.57 -15.66
CA ASN A 137 -8.54 -16.35 -16.08
C ASN A 137 -9.89 -15.66 -15.80
N ALA A 138 -9.90 -14.57 -15.03
CA ALA A 138 -11.13 -13.91 -14.59
C ALA A 138 -11.02 -12.40 -14.76
N PHE A 139 -11.47 -11.62 -13.78
CA PHE A 139 -11.47 -10.16 -13.81
C PHE A 139 -10.62 -9.59 -12.67
N VAL A 140 -10.32 -8.30 -12.77
CA VAL A 140 -9.80 -7.47 -11.69
C VAL A 140 -10.92 -6.51 -11.31
N ASP A 141 -11.30 -6.49 -10.03
CA ASP A 141 -12.37 -5.64 -9.52
C ASP A 141 -11.81 -4.54 -8.63
N PHE A 142 -12.28 -3.32 -8.87
CA PHE A 142 -11.97 -2.16 -8.06
C PHE A 142 -13.28 -1.57 -7.59
N ALA A 143 -13.52 -1.63 -6.28
CA ALA A 143 -14.70 -1.10 -5.64
C ALA A 143 -14.31 -0.14 -4.53
N ALA A 144 -14.99 1.00 -4.47
CA ALA A 144 -14.82 1.97 -3.39
C ALA A 144 -16.18 2.57 -3.02
N ALA A 145 -16.38 2.85 -1.73
CA ALA A 145 -17.62 3.44 -1.24
C ALA A 145 -17.77 4.93 -1.61
N LYS A 146 -16.65 5.64 -1.83
CA LYS A 146 -16.63 7.07 -2.14
C LYS A 146 -16.27 7.30 -3.60
N SER A 147 -15.02 7.02 -3.97
CA SER A 147 -14.55 7.28 -5.32
C SER A 147 -13.39 6.37 -5.73
N ILE A 148 -13.23 6.20 -7.04
CA ILE A 148 -12.08 5.56 -7.68
C ILE A 148 -11.44 6.60 -8.61
N SER A 149 -10.13 6.79 -8.53
CA SER A 149 -9.39 7.77 -9.35
C SER A 149 -8.15 7.13 -9.96
N LEU A 150 -7.96 7.32 -11.26
CA LEU A 150 -6.82 6.85 -12.04
C LEU A 150 -6.14 8.05 -12.67
N SER A 151 -5.09 8.54 -12.03
CA SER A 151 -4.42 9.79 -12.41
C SER A 151 -2.98 9.56 -12.87
N THR A 152 -2.53 10.37 -13.82
CA THR A 152 -1.14 10.43 -14.27
C THR A 152 -0.52 11.77 -13.92
N ALA A 153 0.80 11.82 -13.74
CA ALA A 153 1.52 13.07 -13.50
C ALA A 153 1.33 14.12 -14.62
N GLY A 154 1.04 13.66 -15.85
CA GLY A 154 0.72 14.52 -17.00
C GLY A 154 -0.68 15.12 -16.99
N GLY A 155 -1.48 14.90 -15.92
CA GLY A 155 -2.80 15.51 -15.73
C GLY A 155 -3.95 14.78 -16.42
N ALA A 156 -3.73 13.63 -17.06
CA ALA A 156 -4.83 12.77 -17.49
C ALA A 156 -5.40 12.01 -16.29
N ASN A 157 -6.72 11.98 -16.17
CA ASN A 157 -7.44 11.39 -15.06
C ASN A 157 -8.77 10.75 -15.49
N ILE A 158 -9.11 9.63 -14.86
CA ILE A 158 -10.44 9.01 -14.88
C ILE A 158 -10.93 8.89 -13.43
N THR A 159 -12.02 9.59 -13.11
CA THR A 159 -12.65 9.53 -11.78
C THR A 159 -14.04 8.92 -11.87
N ILE A 160 -14.35 7.98 -10.98
CA ILE A 160 -15.70 7.44 -10.74
C ILE A 160 -16.14 7.95 -9.36
N ASP A 161 -17.17 8.81 -9.33
CA ASP A 161 -17.66 9.44 -8.11
C ASP A 161 -19.14 9.86 -8.27
N GLY A 162 -19.94 9.70 -7.20
CA GLY A 162 -21.34 10.13 -7.18
C GLY A 162 -22.20 9.57 -8.31
N GLY A 163 -21.90 8.36 -8.80
CA GLY A 163 -22.59 7.73 -9.94
C GLY A 163 -22.16 8.25 -11.32
N ASN A 164 -21.21 9.19 -11.38
CA ASN A 164 -20.70 9.75 -12.62
C ASN A 164 -19.30 9.20 -12.94
N ILE A 165 -18.97 9.17 -14.24
CA ILE A 165 -17.63 8.90 -14.73
C ILE A 165 -17.11 10.19 -15.38
N THR A 166 -16.02 10.73 -14.85
CA THR A 166 -15.38 11.95 -15.35
C THR A 166 -14.03 11.60 -15.96
N VAL A 167 -13.88 11.86 -17.27
CA VAL A 167 -12.62 11.67 -17.99
C VAL A 167 -12.04 13.04 -18.31
N GLN A 168 -10.87 13.33 -17.76
CA GLN A 168 -10.15 14.59 -17.95
C GLN A 168 -8.80 14.31 -18.60
N CYS A 169 -8.46 15.03 -19.65
CA CYS A 169 -7.11 15.02 -20.19
C CYS A 169 -6.79 16.38 -20.81
N PRO A 170 -5.62 16.99 -20.52
CA PRO A 170 -5.20 18.23 -21.16
C PRO A 170 -4.88 18.04 -22.65
N GLY A 171 -4.55 16.81 -23.05
CA GLY A 171 -4.28 16.44 -24.43
C GLY A 171 -5.52 15.96 -25.19
N LYS A 172 -5.27 15.11 -26.19
CA LYS A 172 -6.32 14.56 -27.07
C LYS A 172 -7.00 13.35 -26.44
N LEU A 173 -8.32 13.40 -26.29
CA LEU A 173 -9.14 12.22 -26.02
C LEU A 173 -9.49 11.50 -27.33
N VAL A 174 -8.99 10.28 -27.53
CA VAL A 174 -9.30 9.46 -28.71
C VAL A 174 -10.34 8.40 -28.32
N VAL A 175 -11.56 8.55 -28.85
CA VAL A 175 -12.63 7.55 -28.69
C VAL A 175 -12.87 6.86 -30.03
N LEU A 176 -12.55 5.58 -30.12
CA LEU A 176 -12.77 4.72 -31.29
C LEU A 176 -14.08 3.96 -31.08
N ALA A 177 -15.12 4.29 -31.86
CA ALA A 177 -16.43 3.65 -31.77
C ALA A 177 -17.13 3.62 -33.14
N GLY A 178 -17.90 2.57 -33.42
CA GLY A 178 -18.68 2.42 -34.66
C GLY A 178 -19.89 3.37 -34.75
N SER A 179 -20.44 3.78 -33.61
CA SER A 179 -21.42 4.86 -33.49
C SER A 179 -21.19 5.59 -32.16
N LYS A 180 -21.46 6.90 -32.14
CA LYS A 180 -21.40 7.72 -30.93
C LYS A 180 -22.75 8.43 -30.80
N ASN A 181 -23.64 7.87 -29.99
CA ASN A 181 -24.89 8.55 -29.68
C ASN A 181 -24.75 9.27 -28.35
N PHE A 182 -24.54 10.59 -28.41
CA PHE A 182 -24.61 11.45 -27.24
C PHE A 182 -26.01 12.05 -27.22
N ASP A 183 -26.95 11.31 -26.63
CA ASP A 183 -28.29 11.84 -26.41
C ASP A 183 -28.25 12.99 -25.42
N HIS A 184 -29.09 13.98 -25.69
CA HIS A 184 -29.13 15.27 -25.03
C HIS A 184 -30.32 15.32 -24.06
N ALA A 185 -30.29 16.28 -23.13
CA ALA A 185 -31.54 16.78 -22.58
C ALA A 185 -32.35 17.40 -23.74
N VAL A 186 -33.52 16.83 -24.03
CA VAL A 186 -34.36 17.23 -25.17
C VAL A 186 -34.91 18.64 -24.93
N LYS A 187 -34.57 19.59 -25.81
CA LYS A 187 -35.36 20.80 -26.03
C LYS A 187 -36.20 20.60 -27.28
N GLU A 188 -37.52 20.47 -27.11
CA GLU A 188 -38.47 20.53 -28.21
C GLU A 188 -38.37 21.90 -28.91
N GLN A 189 -38.27 21.88 -30.24
CA GLN A 189 -38.45 23.08 -31.04
C GLN A 189 -39.95 23.38 -31.10
N TYR A 190 -40.40 24.38 -30.35
CA TYR A 190 -41.67 25.04 -30.66
C TYR A 190 -41.53 25.68 -32.04
N VAL A 191 -42.19 25.10 -33.04
CA VAL A 191 -42.23 25.68 -34.39
C VAL A 191 -43.02 26.98 -34.28
N LEU A 192 -42.33 28.11 -34.34
CA LEU A 192 -42.99 29.41 -34.44
C LEU A 192 -43.84 29.41 -35.72
N PRO A 193 -45.15 29.76 -35.65
CA PRO A 193 -46.02 29.78 -36.81
C PRO A 193 -45.41 30.65 -37.91
N VAL A 194 -45.34 30.11 -39.14
CA VAL A 194 -44.81 30.86 -40.28
C VAL A 194 -45.74 32.03 -40.56
N LEU A 195 -45.25 33.25 -40.35
CA LEU A 195 -45.98 34.44 -40.75
C LEU A 195 -46.03 34.48 -42.29
N PRO A 196 -47.20 34.76 -42.88
CA PRO A 196 -47.38 34.70 -44.33
C PRO A 196 -46.50 35.71 -45.07
N ASN A 197 -45.67 35.22 -46.00
CA ASN A 197 -44.70 36.02 -46.78
C ASN A 197 -45.34 36.94 -47.85
N SER A 198 -46.67 36.94 -47.98
CA SER A 198 -47.37 37.86 -48.88
C SER A 198 -47.69 39.15 -48.15
N VAL A 199 -46.68 39.95 -47.82
CA VAL A 199 -46.90 41.35 -47.40
C VAL A 199 -47.11 42.16 -48.66
N CYS A 200 -48.22 42.89 -48.74
CA CYS A 200 -48.50 43.73 -49.89
C CYS A 200 -47.50 44.90 -49.96
N PRO A 201 -46.96 45.27 -51.14
CA PRO A 201 -45.98 46.37 -51.24
C PRO A 201 -46.47 47.69 -50.62
N ASP A 202 -47.76 48.00 -50.78
CA ASP A 202 -48.43 49.14 -50.14
C ASP A 202 -48.46 49.07 -48.62
N CYS A 203 -48.61 47.85 -48.07
CA CYS A 203 -48.62 47.60 -46.63
C CYS A 203 -47.25 47.92 -46.02
N LEU A 204 -46.18 47.62 -46.77
CA LEU A 204 -44.79 47.85 -46.42
C LEU A 204 -44.44 49.35 -46.44
N LEU A 205 -44.90 50.07 -47.47
CA LEU A 205 -44.70 51.52 -47.58
C LEU A 205 -45.43 52.29 -46.48
N ARG A 206 -46.66 51.88 -46.13
CA ARG A 206 -47.39 52.49 -45.01
C ARG A 206 -46.70 52.22 -43.68
N ALA A 207 -46.27 50.99 -43.42
CA ALA A 207 -45.54 50.65 -42.20
C ALA A 207 -44.23 51.46 -42.06
N ALA A 208 -43.52 51.69 -43.17
CA ALA A 208 -42.33 52.56 -43.20
C ALA A 208 -42.66 54.02 -42.89
N ALA A 209 -43.79 54.55 -43.39
CA ALA A 209 -44.21 55.92 -43.14
C ALA A 209 -44.63 56.18 -41.68
N VAL A 210 -45.19 55.19 -40.98
CA VAL A 210 -45.57 55.30 -39.56
C VAL A 210 -44.54 54.68 -38.60
N GLY A 211 -43.41 54.18 -39.10
CA GLY A 211 -42.31 53.64 -38.28
C GLY A 211 -42.65 52.36 -37.52
N SER A 212 -43.67 51.60 -37.94
CA SER A 212 -44.11 50.39 -37.24
C SER A 212 -43.36 49.14 -37.73
N PRO A 213 -42.87 48.27 -36.83
CA PRO A 213 -42.12 47.06 -37.22
C PRO A 213 -42.99 45.93 -37.82
N PHE A 214 -44.32 46.04 -37.79
CA PHE A 214 -45.24 45.05 -38.37
C PHE A 214 -46.17 45.69 -39.39
N ALA A 215 -46.28 45.06 -40.57
CA ALA A 215 -47.26 45.46 -41.59
C ALA A 215 -48.65 44.94 -41.19
N ALA A 216 -49.49 45.79 -40.62
CA ALA A 216 -50.89 45.45 -40.39
C ALA A 216 -51.58 45.21 -41.75
N ARG A 217 -52.27 44.07 -41.92
CA ARG A 217 -53.23 43.92 -43.02
C ARG A 217 -54.27 45.02 -42.82
N GLY A 218 -54.36 45.95 -43.76
CA GLY A 218 -55.39 46.98 -43.74
C GLY A 218 -56.75 46.32 -43.60
N GLY A 219 -57.46 46.62 -42.51
CA GLY A 219 -58.83 46.19 -42.31
C GLY A 219 -59.70 46.73 -43.45
N ARG A 220 -60.57 45.87 -43.96
CA ARG A 220 -61.89 46.32 -44.39
C ARG A 220 -62.78 46.38 -43.15
#